data_AF-A0A9W6X449-F1
#
_entry.id   AF-A0A9W6X449-F1
#
_cell.length_a   1.000
_cell.length_b   1.000
_cell.length_c   1.000
_cell.angle_alpha   90.00
_cell.angle_beta   90.00
_cell.angle_gamma   90.00
#
_symmetry.space_group_name_H-M   'P 1'
#
loop_
_entity.id
_entity.type
_entity.pdbx_description
1 polymer ?
#
loop_
_entity_poly.entity_id
_entity_poly.type
_entity_poly.pdbx_seq_one_letter_code
_entity_poly.pdbx_strand_id
1 'polypeptide(L)'
;MLKRFGPLQIFFTISPDSAGTYNIAIKAGHLAEKAVDEANLTLVPNRAERKAIAARYPVECARYFLRVVETVIDVLLGWNRKTGAPKRGGIFGVVRAFGASAETQLAGDLHAHFAVWLHGFPSTSFEFAEALRDDLEYHDRIVQLVDSVLTATPPCLNDEQRCTGCHSDGNLNPVLPVVDAFRRPAPGAIAPTTAICGECHQVFKTSDIIDAP
;
A
#
# COMPACT_ATOMS: atom_id res chain seq x y z
N MET A 1 3.67 -22.90 8.86
CA MET A 1 2.37 -23.46 8.39
C MET A 1 1.79 -22.60 7.25
N LEU A 2 2.56 -22.34 6.18
CA LEU A 2 2.13 -21.52 5.02
C LEU A 2 2.46 -22.15 3.65
N LYS A 3 3.22 -23.26 3.62
CA LYS A 3 3.59 -23.96 2.37
C LYS A 3 2.43 -24.70 1.69
N ARG A 4 1.28 -24.82 2.36
CA ARG A 4 0.12 -25.62 1.88
C ARG A 4 -0.60 -24.99 0.69
N PHE A 5 -0.56 -23.66 0.57
CA PHE A 5 -1.36 -22.93 -0.41
C PHE A 5 -0.54 -22.40 -1.60
N GLY A 6 0.71 -22.88 -1.73
CA GLY A 6 1.59 -22.49 -2.82
C GLY A 6 2.18 -21.09 -2.63
N PRO A 7 2.63 -20.45 -3.73
CA PRO A 7 3.19 -19.11 -3.66
C PRO A 7 2.13 -18.12 -3.14
N LEU A 8 2.60 -17.05 -2.52
CA LEU A 8 1.73 -15.97 -2.05
C LEU A 8 1.32 -15.10 -3.23
N GLN A 9 0.01 -14.87 -3.43
CA GLN A 9 -0.48 -13.99 -4.51
C GLN A 9 -0.52 -12.53 -4.08
N ILE A 10 -0.99 -12.26 -2.87
CA ILE A 10 -1.19 -10.89 -2.40
C ILE A 10 -0.58 -10.72 -1.00
N PHE A 11 0.22 -9.67 -0.86
CA PHE A 11 0.73 -9.19 0.40
C PHE A 11 0.41 -7.71 0.56
N PHE A 12 -0.27 -7.35 1.65
CA PHE A 12 -0.52 -5.94 1.96
C PHE A 12 -0.50 -5.69 3.46
N THR A 13 -0.28 -4.43 3.81
CA THR A 13 -0.29 -3.96 5.20
C THR A 13 -1.43 -2.97 5.38
N ILE A 14 -2.15 -3.07 6.48
CA ILE A 14 -3.06 -2.01 6.93
C ILE A 14 -2.53 -1.38 8.21
N SER A 15 -2.54 -0.05 8.26
CA SER A 15 -2.07 0.73 9.41
C SER A 15 -3.10 1.81 9.76
N PRO A 16 -4.19 1.46 10.46
CA PRO A 16 -5.22 2.43 10.84
C PRO A 16 -4.65 3.52 11.76
N ASP A 17 -4.79 4.79 11.37
CA ASP A 17 -4.37 5.95 12.19
C ASP A 17 -5.41 6.20 13.30
N SER A 18 -5.03 5.99 14.57
CA SER A 18 -5.89 6.27 15.72
C SER A 18 -6.21 7.76 15.89
N ALA A 19 -5.34 8.66 15.45
CA ALA A 19 -5.61 10.11 15.43
C ALA A 19 -6.37 10.56 14.18
N GLY A 20 -6.45 9.70 13.15
CA GLY A 20 -7.19 9.92 11.92
C GLY A 20 -8.71 9.74 12.06
N THR A 21 -9.18 9.17 13.17
CA THR A 21 -10.59 8.89 13.43
C THR A 21 -11.14 9.68 14.62
N TYR A 22 -12.42 10.04 14.55
CA TYR A 22 -13.17 10.57 15.71
C TYR A 22 -13.72 9.46 16.61
N ASN A 23 -13.72 8.20 16.16
CA ASN A 23 -14.36 7.08 16.86
C ASN A 23 -13.86 6.93 18.31
N ILE A 24 -12.55 7.07 18.51
CA ILE A 24 -11.93 6.95 19.83
C ILE A 24 -12.37 8.10 20.74
N ALA A 25 -12.36 9.35 20.24
CA ALA A 25 -12.84 10.51 21.00
C ALA A 25 -14.32 10.40 21.37
N ILE A 26 -15.17 9.94 20.44
CA ILE A 26 -16.60 9.70 20.68
C ILE A 26 -16.79 8.67 21.80
N LYS A 27 -16.17 7.50 21.68
CA LYS A 27 -16.33 6.42 22.67
C LYS A 27 -15.72 6.73 24.02
N ALA A 28 -14.68 7.56 24.05
CA ALA A 28 -14.05 8.02 25.28
C ALA A 28 -14.77 9.20 25.93
N GLY A 29 -15.88 9.70 25.34
CA GLY A 29 -16.67 10.81 25.87
C GLY A 29 -16.00 12.19 25.70
N HIS A 30 -15.08 12.33 24.74
CA HIS A 30 -14.37 13.58 24.44
C HIS A 30 -14.94 14.31 23.22
N LEU A 31 -16.17 14.02 22.82
CA LEU A 31 -16.91 14.82 21.84
C LEU A 31 -18.06 15.54 22.55
N ALA A 32 -18.21 16.84 22.29
CA ALA A 32 -19.37 17.58 22.75
C ALA A 32 -20.65 17.03 22.07
N GLU A 33 -21.74 16.89 22.83
CA GLU A 33 -23.03 16.42 22.31
C GLU A 33 -23.51 17.29 21.16
N LYS A 34 -23.40 18.63 21.31
CA LYS A 34 -23.67 19.60 20.24
C LYS A 34 -22.84 19.39 18.97
N ALA A 35 -21.61 18.89 19.07
CA ALA A 35 -20.80 18.59 17.89
C ALA A 35 -21.41 17.47 17.05
N VAL A 36 -22.09 16.50 17.69
CA VAL A 36 -22.79 15.39 17.03
C VAL A 36 -24.15 15.85 16.52
N ASP A 37 -24.95 16.46 17.39
CA ASP A 37 -26.35 16.82 17.09
C ASP A 37 -26.46 17.88 16.00
N GLU A 38 -25.55 18.86 16.01
CA GLU A 38 -25.54 19.97 15.05
C GLU A 38 -24.60 19.71 13.87
N ALA A 39 -23.97 18.52 13.79
CA ALA A 39 -22.92 18.18 12.83
C ALA A 39 -21.81 19.27 12.76
N ASN A 40 -21.48 19.87 13.90
CA ASN A 40 -20.63 21.05 13.96
C ASN A 40 -19.14 20.67 14.07
N LEU A 41 -18.46 20.67 12.93
CA LEU A 41 -17.04 20.35 12.81
C LEU A 41 -16.09 21.36 13.49
N THR A 42 -16.57 22.50 13.98
CA THR A 42 -15.73 23.41 14.77
C THR A 42 -15.61 22.97 16.24
N LEU A 43 -16.52 22.11 16.69
CA LEU A 43 -16.60 21.61 18.06
C LEU A 43 -15.98 20.21 18.22
N VAL A 44 -15.42 19.63 17.16
CA VAL A 44 -14.73 18.33 17.22
C VAL A 44 -13.24 18.53 17.52
N PRO A 45 -12.59 17.60 18.25
CA PRO A 45 -11.19 17.72 18.57
C PRO A 45 -10.34 17.68 17.31
N ASN A 46 -9.34 18.56 17.22
CA ASN A 46 -8.36 18.57 16.15
C ASN A 46 -7.43 17.34 16.21
N ARG A 47 -6.57 17.15 15.20
CA ARG A 47 -5.72 15.96 15.11
C ARG A 47 -4.77 15.79 16.31
N ALA A 48 -4.23 16.89 16.84
CA ALA A 48 -3.31 16.84 17.98
C ALA A 48 -4.05 16.42 19.26
N GLU A 49 -5.25 16.97 19.49
CA GLU A 49 -6.13 16.58 20.60
C GLU A 49 -6.55 15.11 20.48
N ARG A 50 -6.93 14.65 19.29
CA ARG A 50 -7.26 13.22 19.06
C ARG A 50 -6.08 12.30 19.30
N LYS A 51 -4.87 12.71 18.93
CA LYS A 51 -3.65 11.94 19.24
C LYS A 51 -3.42 11.84 20.74
N ALA A 52 -3.61 12.93 21.48
CA ALA A 52 -3.50 12.94 22.93
C ALA A 52 -4.59 12.08 23.60
N ILE A 53 -5.82 12.09 23.09
CA ILE A 53 -6.90 11.21 23.52
C ILE A 53 -6.53 9.76 23.24
N ALA A 54 -6.15 9.40 22.00
CA ALA A 54 -5.78 8.04 21.62
C ALA A 54 -4.69 7.45 22.53
N ALA A 55 -3.67 8.25 22.89
CA ALA A 55 -2.62 7.84 23.82
C ALA A 55 -3.13 7.48 25.23
N ARG A 56 -4.25 8.08 25.68
CA ARG A 56 -4.88 7.81 26.99
C ARG A 56 -5.85 6.63 26.95
N TYR A 57 -6.32 6.23 25.78
CA TYR A 57 -7.33 5.17 25.61
C TYR A 57 -6.85 4.04 24.69
N PRO A 58 -5.74 3.34 25.02
CA PRO A 58 -5.14 2.31 24.15
C PRO A 58 -6.07 1.13 23.86
N VAL A 59 -7.00 0.81 24.78
CA VAL A 59 -8.01 -0.24 24.56
C VAL A 59 -8.99 0.15 23.44
N GLU A 60 -9.38 1.42 23.37
CA GLU A 60 -10.24 1.90 22.27
C GLU A 60 -9.50 1.94 20.94
N CYS A 61 -8.20 2.27 20.95
CA CYS A 61 -7.34 2.15 19.77
C CYS A 61 -7.29 0.70 19.27
N ALA A 62 -7.09 -0.28 20.17
CA ALA A 62 -7.10 -1.69 19.80
C ALA A 62 -8.46 -2.15 19.27
N ARG A 63 -9.57 -1.70 19.85
CA ARG A 63 -10.93 -1.99 19.35
C ARG A 63 -11.18 -1.38 17.97
N TYR A 64 -10.70 -0.16 17.73
CA TYR A 64 -10.77 0.48 16.42
C TYR A 64 -9.98 -0.31 15.38
N PHE A 65 -8.73 -0.66 15.69
CA PHE A 65 -7.89 -1.51 14.85
C PHE A 65 -8.57 -2.84 14.50
N LEU A 66 -9.09 -3.56 15.49
CA LEU A 66 -9.81 -4.83 15.28
C LEU A 66 -11.01 -4.64 14.36
N ARG A 67 -11.79 -3.56 14.53
CA ARG A 67 -12.94 -3.28 13.65
C ARG A 67 -12.50 -3.06 12.20
N VAL A 68 -11.39 -2.36 11.97
CA VAL A 68 -10.84 -2.17 10.62
C VAL A 68 -10.39 -3.50 10.04
N VAL A 69 -9.62 -4.30 10.79
CA VAL A 69 -9.18 -5.65 10.38
C VAL A 69 -10.38 -6.55 10.03
N GLU A 70 -11.42 -6.56 10.86
CA GLU A 70 -12.63 -7.34 10.61
C GLU A 70 -13.36 -6.89 9.35
N THR A 71 -13.40 -5.57 9.10
CA THR A 71 -14.00 -5.02 7.87
C THR A 71 -13.19 -5.41 6.63
N VAL A 72 -11.86 -5.38 6.71
CA VAL A 72 -10.99 -5.85 5.63
C VAL A 72 -11.26 -7.34 5.33
N ILE A 73 -11.33 -8.19 6.35
CA ILE A 73 -11.59 -9.62 6.17
C ILE A 73 -13.00 -9.85 5.59
N ASP A 74 -14.02 -9.19 6.14
CA ASP A 74 -15.40 -9.45 5.75
C ASP A 74 -15.77 -8.88 4.37
N VAL A 75 -15.28 -7.67 4.08
CA VAL A 75 -15.66 -6.91 2.87
C VAL A 75 -14.59 -7.04 1.78
N LEU A 76 -13.34 -6.68 2.07
CA LEU A 76 -12.29 -6.63 1.03
C LEU A 76 -11.87 -8.04 0.60
N LEU A 77 -11.64 -8.94 1.56
CA LEU A 77 -11.34 -10.35 1.24
C LEU A 77 -12.61 -11.13 0.87
N GLY A 78 -13.79 -10.60 1.21
CA GLY A 78 -15.06 -11.31 1.01
C GLY A 78 -15.10 -12.62 1.79
N TRP A 79 -14.61 -12.65 3.03
CA TRP A 79 -14.49 -13.87 3.83
C TRP A 79 -15.53 -13.94 4.95
N ASN A 80 -16.28 -15.05 5.02
CA ASN A 80 -17.20 -15.27 6.11
C ASN A 80 -16.48 -15.97 7.29
N ARG A 81 -16.21 -15.19 8.33
CA ARG A 81 -15.52 -15.68 9.55
C ARG A 81 -16.34 -16.70 10.34
N LYS A 82 -17.68 -16.68 10.25
CA LYS A 82 -18.54 -17.63 10.97
C LYS A 82 -18.47 -19.03 10.34
N THR A 83 -18.40 -19.09 9.02
CA THR A 83 -18.33 -20.36 8.28
C THR A 83 -16.89 -20.79 7.97
N GLY A 84 -15.92 -19.88 8.15
CA GLY A 84 -14.52 -20.15 7.81
C GLY A 84 -14.32 -20.38 6.31
N ALA A 85 -15.07 -19.67 5.47
CA ALA A 85 -15.10 -19.88 4.02
C ALA A 85 -15.24 -18.55 3.25
N PRO A 86 -14.81 -18.50 1.99
CA PRO A 86 -15.08 -17.34 1.15
C PRO A 86 -16.58 -17.15 0.93
N LYS A 87 -17.00 -15.90 0.77
CA LYS A 87 -18.29 -15.51 0.18
C LYS A 87 -18.20 -15.71 -1.34
N ARG A 88 -18.94 -14.94 -2.14
CA ARG A 88 -18.86 -14.96 -3.61
C ARG A 88 -17.57 -14.33 -4.18
N GLY A 89 -16.66 -13.89 -3.31
CA GLY A 89 -15.44 -13.15 -3.66
C GLY A 89 -15.41 -11.77 -3.01
N GLY A 90 -14.19 -11.22 -2.88
CA GLY A 90 -13.93 -9.86 -2.47
C GLY A 90 -13.31 -9.04 -3.60
N ILE A 91 -12.71 -7.89 -3.27
CA ILE A 91 -12.08 -7.00 -4.26
C ILE A 91 -10.89 -7.66 -4.97
N PHE A 92 -10.30 -8.69 -4.36
CA PHE A 92 -9.17 -9.44 -4.88
C PHE A 92 -9.58 -10.76 -5.56
N GLY A 93 -10.89 -11.01 -5.73
CA GLY A 93 -11.43 -12.28 -6.21
C GLY A 93 -11.78 -13.26 -5.08
N VAL A 94 -11.82 -14.55 -5.39
CA VAL A 94 -12.25 -15.59 -4.43
C VAL A 94 -11.05 -16.04 -3.58
N VAL A 95 -11.06 -15.66 -2.31
CA VAL A 95 -9.99 -16.01 -1.36
C VAL A 95 -10.06 -17.48 -0.99
N ARG A 96 -8.94 -18.20 -1.17
CA ARG A 96 -8.77 -19.60 -0.77
C ARG A 96 -8.34 -19.71 0.70
N ALA A 97 -7.41 -18.86 1.11
CA ALA A 97 -6.89 -18.79 2.46
C ALA A 97 -6.27 -17.41 2.72
N PHE A 98 -6.15 -17.01 3.98
CA PHE A 98 -5.35 -15.86 4.36
C PHE A 98 -4.73 -16.06 5.74
N GLY A 99 -3.63 -15.35 6.00
CA GLY A 99 -3.03 -15.17 7.31
C GLY A 99 -2.88 -13.68 7.59
N ALA A 100 -3.08 -13.28 8.85
CA ALA A 100 -2.87 -11.92 9.30
C ALA A 100 -2.04 -11.92 10.58
N SER A 101 -0.99 -11.11 10.63
CA SER A 101 -0.18 -10.87 11.83
C SER A 101 -0.30 -9.40 12.22
N ALA A 102 -0.57 -9.12 13.50
CA ALA A 102 -0.71 -7.77 14.01
C ALA A 102 0.50 -7.39 14.88
N GLU A 103 1.04 -6.19 14.66
CA GLU A 103 2.26 -5.70 15.31
C GLU A 103 2.10 -4.21 15.67
N THR A 104 2.83 -3.76 16.69
CA THR A 104 2.91 -2.33 17.04
C THR A 104 3.89 -1.61 16.12
N GLN A 105 3.47 -0.50 15.52
CA GLN A 105 4.35 0.38 14.74
C GLN A 105 5.08 1.36 15.68
N LEU A 106 6.13 2.03 15.16
CA LEU A 106 6.95 2.99 15.90
C LEU A 106 6.15 4.11 16.59
N ALA A 107 4.99 4.47 16.04
CA ALA A 107 4.08 5.49 16.59
C ALA A 107 3.15 4.96 17.70
N GLY A 108 3.23 3.68 18.06
CA GLY A 108 2.40 3.02 19.08
C GLY A 108 1.10 2.42 18.56
N ASP A 109 0.67 2.78 17.35
CA ASP A 109 -0.52 2.22 16.71
C ASP A 109 -0.28 0.77 16.22
N LEU A 110 -1.36 -0.01 16.19
CA LEU A 110 -1.35 -1.36 15.62
C LEU A 110 -1.44 -1.30 14.10
N HIS A 111 -0.70 -2.18 13.44
CA HIS A 111 -0.83 -2.48 12.01
C HIS A 111 -0.92 -3.99 11.82
N ALA A 112 -1.40 -4.42 10.66
CA ALA A 112 -1.47 -5.84 10.31
C ALA A 112 -0.92 -6.10 8.92
N HIS A 113 -0.08 -7.14 8.83
CA HIS A 113 0.37 -7.72 7.58
C HIS A 113 -0.54 -8.87 7.18
N PHE A 114 -1.04 -8.81 5.95
CA PHE A 114 -1.90 -9.83 5.35
C PHE A 114 -1.13 -10.59 4.29
N ALA A 115 -1.23 -11.91 4.37
CA ALA A 115 -0.82 -12.83 3.33
C ALA A 115 -2.09 -13.53 2.81
N VAL A 116 -2.43 -13.37 1.53
CA VAL A 116 -3.68 -13.88 0.95
C VAL A 116 -3.40 -14.79 -0.24
N TRP A 117 -4.08 -15.94 -0.25
CA TRP A 117 -4.09 -16.92 -1.34
C TRP A 117 -5.43 -16.94 -2.04
N LEU A 118 -5.42 -16.97 -3.36
CA LEU A 118 -6.62 -16.94 -4.19
C LEU A 118 -6.94 -18.31 -4.80
N HIS A 119 -8.20 -18.54 -5.14
CA HIS A 119 -8.57 -19.65 -6.03
C HIS A 119 -8.08 -19.39 -7.46
N GLY A 120 -7.88 -20.47 -8.24
CA GLY A 120 -7.36 -20.38 -9.61
C GLY A 120 -5.84 -20.44 -9.72
N PHE A 121 -5.13 -20.58 -8.59
CA PHE A 121 -3.68 -20.76 -8.56
C PHE A 121 -3.30 -22.19 -8.17
N PRO A 122 -2.24 -22.76 -8.79
CA PRO A 122 -1.61 -24.02 -8.38
C PRO A 122 -1.28 -24.07 -6.89
N SER A 123 -1.32 -25.28 -6.31
CA SER A 123 -1.24 -25.45 -4.85
C SER A 123 0.19 -25.51 -4.33
N THR A 124 1.18 -25.65 -5.21
CA THR A 124 2.59 -25.64 -4.85
C THR A 124 3.38 -24.69 -5.75
N SER A 125 4.53 -24.21 -5.26
CA SER A 125 5.44 -23.40 -6.07
C SER A 125 6.00 -24.17 -7.27
N PHE A 126 6.10 -25.51 -7.17
CA PHE A 126 6.53 -26.36 -8.27
C PHE A 126 5.48 -26.40 -9.38
N GLU A 127 4.22 -26.73 -9.05
CA GLU A 127 3.11 -26.72 -10.01
C GLU A 127 2.89 -25.33 -10.61
N PHE A 128 3.09 -24.27 -9.83
CA PHE A 128 3.02 -22.89 -10.34
C PHE A 128 4.11 -22.62 -11.39
N ALA A 129 5.34 -23.06 -11.14
CA ALA A 129 6.44 -22.90 -12.08
C ALA A 129 6.30 -23.76 -13.34
N GLU A 130 5.74 -24.97 -13.22
CA GLU A 130 5.38 -25.81 -14.37
C GLU A 130 4.26 -25.16 -15.18
N ALA A 131 3.17 -24.72 -14.54
CA ALA A 131 2.06 -24.07 -15.24
C ALA A 131 2.50 -22.80 -15.98
N LEU A 132 3.39 -22.00 -15.41
CA LEU A 132 3.93 -20.82 -16.10
C LEU A 132 4.82 -21.16 -17.30
N ARG A 133 5.42 -22.35 -17.34
CA ARG A 133 6.34 -22.77 -18.40
C ARG A 133 5.63 -23.51 -19.52
N ASP A 134 4.72 -24.41 -19.14
CA ASP A 134 4.19 -25.44 -20.02
C ASP A 134 2.74 -25.14 -20.47
N ASP A 135 2.01 -24.28 -19.75
CA ASP A 135 0.65 -23.83 -20.10
C ASP A 135 0.66 -22.36 -20.57
N LEU A 136 0.66 -22.17 -21.89
CA LEU A 136 0.65 -20.85 -22.53
C LEU A 136 -0.59 -20.03 -22.17
N GLU A 137 -1.77 -20.65 -22.03
CA GLU A 137 -3.00 -19.93 -21.68
C GLU A 137 -2.95 -19.45 -20.22
N TYR A 138 -2.41 -20.27 -19.31
CA TYR A 138 -2.17 -19.86 -17.93
C TYR A 138 -1.14 -18.73 -17.83
N HIS A 139 -0.03 -18.86 -18.54
CA HIS A 139 0.99 -17.82 -18.64
C HIS A 139 0.37 -16.47 -19.07
N ASP A 140 -0.39 -16.46 -20.16
CA ASP A 140 -0.96 -15.22 -20.70
C ASP A 140 -1.97 -14.57 -19.75
N ARG A 141 -2.77 -15.37 -19.02
CA ARG A 141 -3.67 -14.86 -17.97
C ARG A 141 -2.90 -14.23 -16.81
N ILE A 142 -1.76 -14.80 -16.42
CA ILE A 142 -0.91 -14.23 -15.37
C ILE A 142 -0.27 -12.91 -15.84
N VAL A 143 0.21 -12.83 -17.08
CA VAL A 143 0.74 -11.58 -17.65
C VAL A 143 -0.32 -10.49 -17.64
N GLN A 144 -1.54 -10.79 -18.13
CA GLN A 144 -2.65 -9.83 -18.09
C GLN A 144 -3.00 -9.37 -16.68
N LEU A 145 -2.99 -10.29 -15.71
CA LEU A 145 -3.21 -9.93 -14.31
C LEU A 145 -2.12 -8.98 -13.81
N VAL A 146 -0.84 -9.30 -14.04
CA VAL A 146 0.30 -8.46 -13.64
C VAL A 146 0.20 -7.08 -14.27
N ASP A 147 -0.05 -6.99 -15.58
CA ASP A 147 -0.18 -5.71 -16.28
C ASP A 147 -1.36 -4.87 -15.76
N SER A 148 -2.43 -5.50 -15.28
CA SER A 148 -3.60 -4.80 -14.73
C SER A 148 -3.38 -4.21 -13.34
N VAL A 149 -2.43 -4.75 -12.56
CA VAL A 149 -2.20 -4.32 -11.15
C VAL A 149 -0.84 -3.66 -10.94
N LEU A 150 0.13 -3.94 -11.80
CA LEU A 150 1.47 -3.39 -11.73
C LEU A 150 1.51 -2.13 -12.58
N THR A 151 1.33 -0.99 -11.91
CA THR A 151 1.62 0.31 -12.51
C THR A 151 2.99 0.77 -12.04
N ALA A 152 3.94 0.83 -12.95
CA ALA A 152 5.21 1.51 -12.72
C ALA A 152 5.18 2.86 -13.42
N THR A 153 4.62 3.87 -12.74
CA THR A 153 4.78 5.26 -13.16
C THR A 153 6.00 5.81 -12.43
N PRO A 154 7.18 5.94 -13.07
CA PRO A 154 8.23 6.75 -12.48
C PRO A 154 7.68 8.16 -12.23
N PRO A 155 8.06 8.83 -11.14
CA PRO A 155 7.48 10.11 -10.71
C PRO A 155 7.48 11.24 -11.77
N CYS A 156 8.19 11.05 -12.88
CA CYS A 156 8.43 12.03 -13.93
C CYS A 156 7.55 11.91 -15.19
N LEU A 157 6.52 11.06 -15.21
CA LEU A 157 5.73 10.81 -16.43
C LEU A 157 4.32 11.42 -16.47
N ASN A 158 3.84 12.03 -15.39
CA ASN A 158 2.44 12.47 -15.36
C ASN A 158 2.23 13.96 -15.62
N ASP A 159 3.20 14.83 -15.33
CA ASP A 159 3.08 16.28 -15.63
C ASP A 159 4.45 16.87 -16.01
N GLU A 160 4.44 17.65 -17.10
CA GLU A 160 5.51 18.51 -17.63
C GLU A 160 6.96 18.03 -17.44
N GLN A 161 7.49 17.35 -18.47
CA GLN A 161 8.93 17.08 -18.66
C GLN A 161 9.73 18.37 -18.92
N ARG A 162 9.52 19.39 -18.10
CA ARG A 162 10.17 20.68 -18.25
C ARG A 162 11.55 20.61 -17.61
N CYS A 163 12.57 20.81 -18.44
CA CYS A 163 13.93 20.87 -17.94
C CYS A 163 14.06 22.02 -16.92
N THR A 164 14.53 21.75 -15.69
CA THR A 164 14.71 22.82 -14.69
C THR A 164 15.84 23.79 -15.03
N GLY A 165 16.72 23.42 -15.96
CA GLY A 165 17.81 24.28 -16.45
C GLY A 165 17.42 25.19 -17.61
N CYS A 166 16.86 24.62 -18.68
CA CYS A 166 16.52 25.38 -19.90
C CYS A 166 15.03 25.58 -20.12
N HIS A 167 14.18 25.06 -19.23
CA HIS A 167 12.73 25.23 -19.25
C HIS A 167 12.05 24.77 -20.55
N SER A 168 12.71 23.90 -21.32
CA SER A 168 12.12 23.26 -22.49
C SER A 168 11.22 22.11 -22.08
N ASP A 169 10.05 22.04 -22.69
CA ASP A 169 9.05 21.01 -22.43
C ASP A 169 9.31 19.76 -23.26
N GLY A 170 9.01 18.58 -22.72
CA GLY A 170 9.00 17.33 -23.48
C GLY A 170 10.36 16.78 -23.92
N ASN A 171 11.46 17.36 -23.42
CA ASN A 171 12.82 17.04 -23.86
C ASN A 171 13.70 16.41 -22.77
N LEU A 172 13.12 15.87 -21.70
CA LEU A 172 13.86 15.07 -20.71
C LEU A 172 13.85 13.59 -21.10
N ASN A 173 14.99 13.12 -21.60
CA ASN A 173 15.17 11.72 -21.99
C ASN A 173 15.54 10.87 -20.77
N PRO A 174 14.79 9.80 -20.44
CA PRO A 174 15.11 8.94 -19.31
C PRO A 174 16.41 8.16 -19.58
N VAL A 175 17.24 8.03 -18.55
CA VAL A 175 18.42 7.17 -18.58
C VAL A 175 18.13 5.95 -17.74
N LEU A 176 18.27 4.77 -18.36
CA LEU A 176 18.14 3.50 -17.64
C LEU A 176 19.30 3.38 -16.63
N PRO A 177 19.01 3.31 -15.31
CA PRO A 177 20.07 3.13 -14.32
C PRO A 177 20.73 1.76 -14.47
N VAL A 178 22.04 1.72 -14.28
CA VAL A 178 22.80 0.44 -14.24
C VAL A 178 22.43 -0.36 -12.98
N VAL A 179 22.67 -1.68 -12.98
CA VAL A 179 22.30 -2.58 -11.86
C VAL A 179 22.80 -2.09 -10.50
N ASP A 180 23.97 -1.45 -10.44
CA ASP A 180 24.52 -0.90 -9.20
C ASP A 180 23.68 0.24 -8.60
N ALA A 181 22.88 0.95 -9.40
CA ALA A 181 21.96 1.99 -8.94
C ALA A 181 20.85 1.46 -8.01
N PHE A 182 20.54 0.16 -8.10
CA PHE A 182 19.52 -0.50 -7.28
C PHE A 182 20.09 -1.08 -5.98
N ARG A 183 21.41 -0.98 -5.76
CA ARG A 183 22.05 -1.42 -4.52
C ARG A 183 21.94 -0.34 -3.46
N ARG A 184 22.02 -0.73 -2.19
CA ARG A 184 22.09 0.23 -1.08
C ARG A 184 23.33 1.12 -1.27
N PRO A 185 23.18 2.45 -1.38
CA PRO A 185 24.31 3.34 -1.62
C PRO A 185 25.27 3.33 -0.42
N ALA A 186 26.57 3.32 -0.70
CA ALA A 186 27.58 3.54 0.32
C ALA A 186 27.50 4.98 0.86
N PRO A 187 27.93 5.24 2.10
CA PRO A 187 28.01 6.60 2.62
C PRO A 187 28.82 7.51 1.67
N GLY A 188 28.21 8.60 1.19
CA GLY A 188 28.83 9.54 0.26
C GLY A 188 28.76 9.14 -1.22
N ALA A 189 28.07 8.05 -1.59
CA ALA A 189 27.86 7.70 -2.98
C ALA A 189 27.01 8.74 -3.71
N ILE A 190 27.39 9.04 -4.95
CA ILE A 190 26.66 9.97 -5.81
C ILE A 190 25.42 9.24 -6.35
N ALA A 191 24.25 9.87 -6.27
CA ALA A 191 23.03 9.30 -6.82
C ALA A 191 23.16 9.08 -8.35
N PRO A 192 22.64 7.96 -8.87
CA PRO A 192 22.70 7.64 -10.29
C PRO A 192 21.93 8.66 -11.12
N THR A 193 22.40 8.87 -12.35
CA THR A 193 21.67 9.66 -13.35
C THR A 193 20.37 8.98 -13.71
N THR A 194 19.29 9.75 -13.75
CA THR A 194 17.93 9.28 -14.10
C THR A 194 17.40 9.89 -15.39
N ALA A 195 17.87 11.07 -15.80
CA ALA A 195 17.48 11.70 -17.07
C ALA A 195 18.54 12.66 -17.61
N ILE A 196 18.47 12.94 -18.92
CA ILE A 196 19.30 13.95 -19.60
C ILE A 196 18.38 14.80 -20.48
N CYS A 197 18.54 16.13 -20.43
CA CYS A 197 17.82 17.02 -21.34
C CYS A 197 18.39 16.92 -22.77
N GLY A 198 17.54 16.70 -23.77
CA GLY A 198 17.93 16.69 -25.18
C GLY A 198 18.35 18.07 -25.74
N GLU A 199 18.03 19.16 -25.04
CA GLU A 199 18.36 20.53 -25.45
C GLU A 199 19.67 21.01 -24.80
N CYS A 200 19.65 21.21 -23.48
CA CYS A 200 20.81 21.74 -22.76
C CYS A 200 21.81 20.66 -22.32
N HIS A 201 21.52 19.38 -22.55
CA HIS A 201 22.36 18.25 -22.16
C HIS A 201 22.64 18.16 -20.65
N GLN A 202 21.85 18.87 -19.84
CA GLN A 202 21.95 18.80 -18.39
C GLN A 202 21.54 17.40 -17.91
N VAL A 203 22.31 16.91 -16.95
CA VAL A 203 22.14 15.60 -16.33
C VAL A 203 21.36 15.76 -15.05
N PHE A 204 20.32 14.95 -14.88
CA PHE A 204 19.43 14.97 -13.72
C PHE A 204 19.51 13.67 -12.95
N LYS A 205 19.51 13.79 -11.62
CA LYS A 205 19.33 12.69 -10.67
C LYS A 205 17.92 12.73 -10.08
N THR A 206 17.57 11.71 -9.32
CA THR A 206 16.24 11.58 -8.69
C THR A 206 15.80 12.84 -7.93
N SER A 207 16.67 13.41 -7.09
CA SER A 207 16.37 14.62 -6.32
C SER A 207 16.17 15.86 -7.19
N ASP A 208 16.90 15.95 -8.30
CA ASP A 208 16.89 17.15 -9.16
C ASP A 208 15.57 17.31 -9.93
N ILE A 209 14.77 16.23 -9.99
CA ILE A 209 13.46 16.19 -10.65
C ILE A 209 12.33 16.13 -9.61
N ILE A 210 12.47 15.33 -8.55
CA ILE A 210 11.42 15.18 -7.52
C ILE A 210 11.35 16.39 -6.60
N ASP A 211 12.50 16.97 -6.24
CA ASP A 211 12.59 18.10 -5.32
C ASP A 211 12.73 19.44 -6.07
N ALA A 212 12.46 19.44 -7.39
CA ALA A 212 12.40 20.66 -8.18
C ALA A 212 11.26 21.56 -7.65
N PRO A 213 11.52 22.85 -7.42
CA PRO A 213 10.51 23.78 -6.90
C PRO A 213 9.36 24.04 -7.88
#